data_AF-B5GCQ9-F1
#
_entry.id   AF-B5GCQ9-F1
#
_cell.length_a   1.000
_cell.length_b   1.000
_cell.length_c   1.000
_cell.angle_alpha   90.00
_cell.angle_beta   90.00
_cell.angle_gamma   90.00
#
_symmetry.space_group_name_H-M   'P 1'
#
loop_
_entity.id
_entity.type
_entity.pdbx_description
1 polymer ?
#
loop_
_entity_poly.entity_id
_entity_poly.type
_entity_poly.pdbx_seq_one_letter_code
_entity_poly.pdbx_strand_id
1 'polypeptide(L)'
;MDAMRLAVVDVEEHELVWIVSWTSEEFGRTRNPEFMPAGNGPYLVDRVDGGLHRVGVVSAVTGEWEADYRARIRGLPVRTAVDDLHDALCEVAAARGRMHAVRTLRLSLPTFSPAEAIE
;
A
#
# COMPACT_ATOMS: atom_id res chain seq x y z
N MET A 1 -4.26 19.77 30.50
CA MET A 1 -4.77 18.50 29.92
C MET A 1 -3.58 17.60 29.77
N ASP A 2 -3.64 16.39 30.32
CA ASP A 2 -2.57 15.42 30.12
C ASP A 2 -2.53 15.04 28.63
N ALA A 3 -1.35 14.99 28.03
CA ALA A 3 -1.22 14.65 26.62
C ALA A 3 -1.63 13.19 26.43
N MET A 4 -2.57 12.92 25.51
CA MET A 4 -2.99 11.55 25.20
C MET A 4 -1.77 10.72 24.80
N ARG A 5 -1.49 9.66 25.57
CA ARG A 5 -0.40 8.73 25.26
C ARG A 5 -0.76 7.89 24.05
N LEU A 6 0.17 7.80 23.11
CA LEU A 6 0.02 7.03 21.89
C LEU A 6 0.90 5.78 21.98
N ALA A 7 0.40 4.68 21.42
CA ALA A 7 1.11 3.42 21.31
C ALA A 7 1.07 2.92 19.87
N VAL A 8 2.19 2.37 19.41
CA VAL A 8 2.22 1.55 18.19
C VAL A 8 1.53 0.24 18.50
N VAL A 9 0.60 -0.17 17.65
CA VAL A 9 -0.20 -1.39 17.83
C VAL A 9 0.10 -2.44 16.79
N ASP A 10 0.60 -2.04 15.61
CA ASP A 10 0.96 -2.95 14.54
C ASP A 10 1.97 -2.31 13.59
N VAL A 11 2.79 -3.14 12.96
CA VAL A 11 3.77 -2.74 11.95
C VAL A 11 3.72 -3.76 10.81
N GLU A 12 3.30 -3.28 9.64
CA GLU A 12 3.24 -4.08 8.42
C GLU A 12 4.40 -3.71 7.49
N GLU A 13 5.02 -4.72 6.88
CA GLU A 13 6.06 -4.55 5.88
C GLU A 13 5.44 -4.35 4.49
N HIS A 14 5.75 -3.23 3.84
CA HIS A 14 5.45 -2.99 2.44
C HIS A 14 6.74 -2.92 1.61
N GLU A 15 6.66 -3.06 0.29
CA GLU A 15 7.84 -2.98 -0.58
C GLU A 15 8.56 -1.62 -0.48
N LEU A 16 7.84 -0.52 -0.25
CA LEU A 16 8.38 0.85 -0.21
C LEU A 16 8.59 1.39 1.21
N VAL A 17 7.75 0.98 2.16
CA VAL A 17 7.60 1.59 3.49
C VAL A 17 7.32 0.54 4.56
N TRP A 18 7.49 0.91 5.82
CA TRP A 18 6.81 0.26 6.93
C TRP A 18 5.52 1.01 7.24
N ILE A 19 4.39 0.31 7.29
CA ILE A 19 3.10 0.89 7.66
C ILE A 19 2.92 0.71 9.17
N VAL A 20 2.95 1.82 9.91
CA VAL A 20 2.92 1.83 11.37
C VAL A 20 1.55 2.27 11.84
N SER A 21 0.79 1.30 12.35
CA SER A 21 -0.51 1.54 12.97
C SER A 21 -0.33 1.93 14.43
N TRP A 22 -1.05 2.97 14.86
CA TRP A 22 -0.96 3.50 16.21
C TRP A 22 -2.34 3.89 16.73
N THR A 23 -2.49 3.95 18.04
CA THR A 23 -3.71 4.42 18.68
C THR A 23 -3.43 4.99 20.07
N SER A 24 -4.46 5.48 20.75
CA SER A 24 -4.38 5.86 22.16
C SER A 24 -4.13 4.63 23.02
N GLU A 25 -3.18 4.71 23.94
CA GLU A 25 -2.90 3.64 24.91
C GLU A 25 -4.18 3.26 25.68
N GLU A 26 -4.97 4.26 26.07
CA GLU A 26 -6.21 4.09 26.81
C GLU A 26 -7.29 3.42 25.95
N PHE A 27 -7.40 3.78 24.67
CA PHE A 27 -8.31 3.09 23.75
C PHE A 27 -7.89 1.65 23.51
N GLY A 28 -6.60 1.39 23.30
CA GLY A 28 -6.06 0.04 23.13
C GLY A 28 -6.38 -0.86 24.32
N ARG A 29 -6.29 -0.31 25.54
CA ARG A 29 -6.55 -1.02 26.79
C ARG A 29 -8.04 -1.20 27.10
N THR A 30 -8.86 -0.16 26.93
CA THR A 30 -10.25 -0.13 27.43
C THR A 30 -11.32 -0.30 26.35
N ARG A 31 -10.97 -0.02 25.10
CA ARG A 31 -11.92 0.14 23.98
C ARG A 31 -12.99 1.22 24.21
N ASN A 32 -12.79 2.16 25.15
CA ASN A 32 -13.70 3.29 25.33
C ASN A 32 -13.57 4.26 24.12
N PRO A 33 -14.63 4.45 23.32
CA PRO A 33 -14.60 5.29 22.12
C PRO A 33 -14.22 6.75 22.35
N GLU A 34 -14.38 7.28 23.56
CA GLU A 34 -13.95 8.65 23.91
C GLU A 34 -12.45 8.87 23.73
N PHE A 35 -11.65 7.80 23.81
CA PHE A 35 -10.20 7.83 23.60
C PHE A 35 -9.79 7.41 22.18
N MET A 36 -10.75 7.14 21.30
CA MET A 36 -10.45 6.72 19.93
C MET A 36 -9.92 7.91 19.12
N PRO A 37 -8.70 7.84 18.56
CA PRO A 37 -8.15 8.90 17.73
C PRO A 37 -8.83 8.93 16.36
N ALA A 38 -10.01 9.56 16.26
CA ALA A 38 -10.84 9.59 15.06
C ALA A 38 -10.11 10.20 13.84
N GLY A 39 -10.27 9.57 12.66
CA GLY A 39 -9.77 10.06 11.38
C GLY A 39 -8.27 9.87 11.13
N ASN A 40 -7.52 9.28 12.05
CA ASN A 40 -6.09 9.05 11.88
C ASN A 40 -5.82 7.79 11.06
N GLY A 41 -5.00 7.92 10.02
CA GLY A 41 -4.39 6.79 9.33
C GLY A 41 -3.02 6.43 9.92
N PRO A 42 -2.42 5.33 9.45
CA PRO A 42 -1.08 4.93 9.87
C PRO A 42 -0.02 5.97 9.49
N TYR A 43 1.17 5.80 10.03
CA TYR A 43 2.36 6.44 9.49
C TYR A 43 3.04 5.51 8.48
N LEU A 44 3.66 6.10 7.47
CA LEU A 44 4.53 5.42 6.52
C LEU A 44 5.97 5.79 6.88
N VAL A 45 6.81 4.80 7.13
CA VAL A 45 8.25 4.99 7.36
C VAL A 45 9.01 4.50 6.14
N ASP A 46 9.70 5.40 5.45
CA ASP A 46 10.46 5.06 4.26
C ASP A 46 11.56 4.03 4.55
N ARG A 47 11.67 3.01 3.70
CA ARG A 47 12.66 1.93 3.90
C ARG A 47 14.09 2.32 3.57
N VAL A 48 14.30 3.40 2.83
CA VAL A 48 15.64 3.84 2.38
C VAL A 48 16.19 4.93 3.29
N ASP A 49 15.40 5.98 3.56
CA ASP A 49 15.87 7.14 4.34
C ASP A 49 15.25 7.26 5.74
N GLY A 50 14.28 6.41 6.09
CA GLY A 50 13.59 6.45 7.38
C GLY A 50 12.62 7.63 7.54
N GLY A 51 12.30 8.33 6.45
CA GLY A 51 11.36 9.44 6.45
C GLY A 51 9.98 9.05 6.97
N LEU A 52 9.41 9.88 7.85
CA LEU A 52 8.08 9.64 8.45
C LEU A 52 7.02 10.48 7.73
N HIS A 53 6.02 9.80 7.17
CA HIS A 53 4.94 10.43 6.41
C HIS A 53 3.59 10.02 6.97
N ARG A 54 2.62 10.94 7.00
CA ARG A 54 1.28 10.66 7.51
C ARG A 54 0.32 10.44 6.34
N VAL A 55 -0.46 9.37 6.41
CA VAL A 55 -1.56 9.10 5.49
C VAL A 55 -2.91 9.23 6.20
N GLY A 56 -3.95 9.67 5.48
CA GLY A 56 -5.31 9.67 6.01
C GLY A 56 -5.91 8.26 6.01
N VAL A 57 -6.80 7.97 6.97
CA VAL A 57 -7.39 6.62 7.14
C VAL A 57 -8.07 6.09 5.88
N VAL A 58 -8.76 6.95 5.12
CA VAL A 58 -9.44 6.53 3.88
C VAL A 58 -8.43 6.04 2.85
N SER A 59 -7.39 6.84 2.59
CA SER A 59 -6.33 6.50 1.62
C SER A 59 -5.53 5.26 2.04
N ALA A 60 -5.36 5.05 3.35
CA ALA A 60 -4.77 3.82 3.88
C ALA A 60 -5.64 2.59 3.61
N VAL A 61 -6.95 2.68 3.90
CA VAL A 61 -7.90 1.57 3.72
C VAL A 61 -8.15 1.24 2.25
N THR A 62 -8.13 2.24 1.36
CA THR A 62 -8.35 2.03 -0.07
C THR A 62 -7.08 1.66 -0.85
N GLY A 63 -5.89 1.76 -0.23
CA GLY A 63 -4.61 1.53 -0.91
C GLY A 63 -4.11 2.71 -1.77
N GLU A 64 -4.93 3.75 -1.96
CA GLU A 64 -4.60 4.94 -2.76
C GLU A 64 -3.35 5.70 -2.26
N TRP A 65 -2.94 5.43 -1.02
CA TRP A 65 -1.73 6.00 -0.45
C TRP A 65 -0.48 5.67 -1.24
N GLU A 66 -0.41 4.51 -1.88
CA GLU A 66 0.81 4.05 -2.54
C GLU A 66 1.11 4.87 -3.80
N ALA A 67 0.09 5.13 -4.62
CA ALA A 67 0.21 5.96 -5.81
C ALA A 67 0.63 7.40 -5.45
N ASP A 68 0.01 8.00 -4.44
CA ASP A 68 0.40 9.32 -3.92
C ASP A 68 1.82 9.31 -3.35
N TYR A 69 2.20 8.27 -2.61
CA TYR A 69 3.55 8.14 -2.05
C TYR A 69 4.62 8.05 -3.13
N ARG A 70 4.42 7.20 -4.14
CA ARG A 70 5.31 7.06 -5.30
C ARG A 70 5.47 8.40 -6.01
N ALA A 71 4.38 9.03 -6.41
CA ALA A 71 4.42 10.25 -7.21
C ALA A 71 4.94 11.46 -6.43
N ARG A 72 4.41 11.70 -5.22
CA ARG A 72 4.65 12.94 -4.47
C ARG A 72 5.88 12.89 -3.58
N ILE A 73 6.14 11.75 -2.94
CA ILE A 73 7.24 11.62 -1.97
C ILE A 73 8.50 11.08 -2.63
N ARG A 74 8.37 9.99 -3.41
CA ARG A 74 9.53 9.31 -4.01
C ARG A 74 9.90 9.79 -5.41
N GLY A 75 9.02 10.56 -6.07
CA GLY A 75 9.20 10.95 -7.47
C GLY A 75 9.26 9.75 -8.42
N LEU A 76 8.69 8.62 -8.01
CA LEU A 76 8.59 7.40 -8.81
C LEU A 76 7.31 7.42 -9.65
N PRO A 77 7.30 6.75 -10.81
CA PRO A 77 6.07 6.56 -11.58
C PRO A 77 5.02 5.80 -10.77
N VAL A 78 3.76 6.16 -10.98
CA VAL A 78 2.61 5.42 -10.47
C VAL A 78 2.53 4.09 -11.21
N ARG A 79 2.31 3.01 -10.47
CA ARG A 79 2.13 1.67 -11.04
C ARG A 79 0.83 1.62 -11.82
N THR A 80 0.89 1.00 -12.98
CA THR A 80 -0.25 0.81 -13.87
C THR A 80 -0.71 -0.64 -13.82
N ALA A 81 -1.91 -0.90 -14.32
CA ALA A 81 -2.42 -2.26 -14.48
C ALA A 81 -1.52 -3.12 -15.40
N VAL A 82 -0.72 -2.49 -16.29
CA VAL A 82 0.26 -3.16 -17.13
C VAL A 82 1.47 -3.63 -16.31
N ASP A 83 1.94 -2.82 -15.36
CA ASP A 83 3.04 -3.21 -14.46
C ASP A 83 2.63 -4.39 -13.57
N ASP A 84 1.40 -4.36 -13.05
CA ASP A 84 0.88 -5.46 -12.22
C ASP A 84 0.70 -6.75 -13.02
N LEU A 85 0.25 -6.63 -14.28
CA LEU A 85 0.21 -7.75 -15.21
C LEU A 85 1.61 -8.29 -15.47
N HIS A 86 2.60 -7.41 -15.67
CA HIS A 86 3.99 -7.80 -15.91
C HIS A 86 4.51 -8.67 -14.76
N ASP A 87 4.34 -8.22 -13.52
CA ASP A 87 4.81 -8.95 -12.35
C ASP A 87 4.11 -10.31 -12.21
N ALA A 88 2.79 -10.36 -12.38
CA ALA A 88 2.03 -11.60 -12.37
C ALA A 88 2.51 -12.59 -13.47
N LEU A 89 2.88 -12.09 -14.64
CA LEU A 89 3.42 -12.92 -15.73
C LEU A 89 4.83 -13.42 -15.41
N CYS A 90 5.67 -12.58 -14.81
CA CYS A 90 7.01 -12.96 -14.35
C CYS A 90 6.95 -14.07 -13.30
N GLU A 91 6.04 -13.97 -12.33
CA GLU A 91 5.80 -15.02 -11.33
C GLU A 91 5.34 -16.34 -11.97
N VAL A 92 4.37 -16.30 -12.88
CA VAL A 92 3.90 -17.50 -13.59
C VAL A 92 5.02 -18.11 -14.43
N ALA A 93 5.83 -17.29 -15.11
CA ALA A 93 6.96 -17.77 -15.89
C ALA A 93 8.01 -18.46 -15.01
N ALA A 94 8.31 -17.90 -13.84
CA ALA A 94 9.25 -18.46 -12.88
C ALA A 94 8.73 -19.80 -12.29
N ALA A 95 7.44 -19.87 -11.96
CA ALA A 95 6.85 -21.05 -11.33
C ALA A 95 6.48 -22.18 -12.30
N ARG A 96 6.03 -21.85 -13.52
CA ARG A 96 5.39 -22.79 -14.46
C ARG A 96 5.93 -22.74 -15.88
N GLY A 97 6.93 -21.88 -16.13
CA GLY A 97 7.55 -21.71 -17.43
C GLY A 97 6.80 -20.75 -18.36
N ARG A 98 7.51 -20.31 -19.40
CA ARG A 98 7.09 -19.21 -20.30
C ARG A 98 5.77 -19.48 -21.03
N MET A 99 5.47 -20.73 -21.38
CA MET A 99 4.21 -21.07 -22.08
C MET A 99 2.98 -20.81 -21.21
N HIS A 100 3.08 -21.03 -19.89
CA HIS A 100 1.98 -20.71 -18.98
C HIS A 100 1.80 -19.20 -18.84
N ALA A 101 2.89 -18.43 -18.80
CA ALA A 101 2.81 -16.97 -18.76
C ALA A 101 2.17 -16.41 -20.03
N VAL A 102 2.57 -16.86 -21.22
CA VAL A 102 1.95 -16.43 -22.50
C VAL A 102 0.45 -16.76 -22.52
N ARG A 103 0.04 -17.91 -21.98
CA ARG A 103 -1.37 -18.26 -21.85
C ARG A 103 -2.11 -17.31 -20.90
N THR A 104 -1.53 -16.99 -19.75
CA THR A 104 -2.10 -16.01 -18.80
C THR A 104 -2.25 -14.65 -19.46
N LEU A 105 -1.23 -14.15 -20.16
CA LEU A 105 -1.29 -12.89 -20.91
C LEU A 105 -2.44 -12.89 -21.91
N ARG A 106 -2.57 -13.96 -22.71
CA ARG A 106 -3.64 -14.11 -23.70
C ARG A 106 -5.04 -14.01 -23.08
N LEU A 107 -5.22 -14.52 -21.85
CA LEU A 107 -6.49 -14.49 -21.14
C LEU A 107 -6.80 -13.12 -20.53
N SER A 108 -5.78 -12.33 -20.17
CA SER A 108 -5.96 -11.00 -19.58
C SER A 108 -6.17 -9.90 -20.62
N LEU A 109 -5.66 -10.05 -21.84
CA LEU A 109 -5.78 -9.04 -22.91
C LEU A 109 -7.22 -8.54 -23.21
N PRO A 110 -8.28 -9.37 -23.20
CA PRO A 110 -9.65 -8.89 -23.39
C PRO A 110 -10.17 -8.00 -22.24
N THR A 111 -9.47 -7.95 -21.11
CA THR A 111 -9.84 -7.17 -19.92
C THR A 111 -9.21 -5.77 -19.93
N PHE A 112 -8.14 -5.56 -20.71
CA PHE A 112 -7.52 -4.25 -20.86
C PHE A 112 -8.27 -3.38 -21.88
N SER A 113 -8.36 -2.10 -21.59
CA SER A 113 -8.82 -1.12 -22.58
C SER A 113 -7.81 -1.02 -23.74
N PRO A 114 -8.22 -0.54 -24.93
CA PRO A 114 -7.30 -0.34 -26.04
C PRO A 114 -6.11 0.58 -25.71
N ALA A 115 -6.27 1.52 -24.77
CA ALA A 115 -5.18 2.40 -24.35
C ALA A 115 -4.13 1.63 -23.54
N GLU A 116 -4.55 0.79 -22.61
CA GLU A 116 -3.65 -0.04 -21.78
C GLU A 116 -3.00 -1.18 -22.56
N ALA A 117 -3.57 -1.59 -23.70
CA ALA A 117 -3.04 -2.68 -24.52
C ALA A 117 -1.93 -2.27 -25.51
N ILE A 118 -1.70 -0.97 -25.71
CA ILE A 118 -0.75 -0.42 -26.72
C ILE A 118 0.47 0.26 -26.05
N GLU A 119 0.41 0.51 -24.74
CA GLU A 119 1.57 0.94 -23.92
C GLU A 119 2.58 -0.20 -23.70
#